data_AF-A0A0A1DFW9-F1
#
_entry.id   AF-A0A0A1DFW9-F1
#
_cell.length_a   1.000
_cell.length_b   1.000
_cell.length_c   1.000
_cell.angle_alpha   90.00
_cell.angle_beta   90.00
_cell.angle_gamma   90.00
#
_symmetry.space_group_name_H-M   'P 1'
#
loop_
_entity.id
_entity.type
_entity.pdbx_description
1 polymer ?
#
loop_
_entity_poly.entity_id
_entity_poly.type
_entity_poly.pdbx_seq_one_letter_code
_entity_poly.pdbx_strand_id
1 'polypeptide(L)'
;MVATGHVVGCGDGWEPLVVELDERLALVDPDYALFRVSRDGGHLVNDAQPSSRRHREVFSVLIGAAVFRAGQTCEVCGDTGVRREVGGLAEVLCPIHEWTADAAAASDTRSQTRAEHHVPSLA
;
A
#
# COMPACT_ATOMS: atom_id res chain seq x y z
N MET A 1 -17.80 16.65 2.56
CA MET A 1 -16.80 15.60 2.28
C MET A 1 -17.53 14.28 2.21
N VAL A 2 -17.93 13.84 1.02
CA VAL A 2 -18.61 12.55 0.84
C VAL A 2 -17.53 11.54 0.49
N ALA A 3 -17.08 10.79 1.49
CA ALA A 3 -16.28 9.59 1.26
C ALA A 3 -17.21 8.52 0.66
N THR A 4 -17.21 8.39 -0.67
CA THR A 4 -17.73 7.19 -1.34
C THR A 4 -16.92 6.02 -0.81
N GLY A 5 -17.57 5.11 -0.07
CA GLY A 5 -16.98 4.04 0.75
C GLY A 5 -16.13 3.02 -0.01
N HIS A 6 -15.04 3.45 -0.61
CA HIS A 6 -13.97 2.63 -1.11
C HIS A 6 -13.03 2.32 0.05
N VAL A 7 -12.77 1.04 0.28
CA VAL A 7 -11.77 0.60 1.25
C VAL A 7 -10.40 1.02 0.71
N VAL A 8 -9.73 1.93 1.40
CA VAL A 8 -8.34 2.28 1.13
C VAL A 8 -7.48 1.13 1.65
N GLY A 9 -7.14 0.21 0.76
CA GLY A 9 -6.31 -0.96 1.06
C GLY A 9 -4.82 -0.65 0.93
N CYS A 10 -4.35 0.46 1.49
CA CYS A 10 -2.93 0.80 1.58
C CYS A 10 -2.52 1.00 3.04
N GLY A 11 -1.25 0.77 3.35
CA GLY A 11 -0.75 0.93 4.71
C GLY A 11 -0.88 2.38 5.19
N ASP A 12 -1.07 2.55 6.50
CA ASP A 12 -1.34 3.85 7.16
C ASP A 12 -0.27 4.91 6.82
N GLY A 13 0.97 4.50 6.60
CA GLY A 13 2.07 5.38 6.22
C GLY A 13 1.91 6.06 4.84
N TRP A 14 1.03 5.55 3.98
CA TRP A 14 0.74 6.15 2.68
C TRP A 14 -0.51 7.04 2.68
N GLU A 15 -1.28 7.08 3.77
CA GLU A 15 -2.49 7.89 3.87
C GLU A 15 -2.25 9.37 3.50
N PRO A 16 -1.20 10.05 4.00
CA PRO A 16 -0.95 11.44 3.64
C PRO A 16 -0.65 11.65 2.14
N LEU A 17 -0.02 10.67 1.49
CA LEU A 17 0.28 10.73 0.05
C LEU A 17 -0.98 10.56 -0.79
N VAL A 18 -1.92 9.71 -0.34
CA VAL A 18 -3.21 9.52 -0.99
C VAL A 18 -4.08 10.76 -0.86
N VAL A 19 -4.11 11.40 0.33
CA VAL A 19 -4.83 12.65 0.57
C VAL A 19 -4.27 13.79 -0.30
N GLU A 20 -2.94 13.98 -0.32
CA GLU A 20 -2.30 15.01 -1.17
C GLU A 20 -2.61 14.78 -2.66
N LEU A 21 -2.64 13.51 -3.10
CA LEU A 21 -3.00 13.17 -4.47
C LEU A 21 -4.48 13.51 -4.76
N ASP A 22 -5.40 13.12 -3.89
CA ASP A 22 -6.84 13.37 -4.02
C ASP A 22 -7.13 14.87 -4.15
N GLU A 23 -6.57 15.69 -3.26
CA GLU A 23 -6.69 17.15 -3.30
C GLU A 23 -6.22 17.73 -4.64
N ARG A 24 -5.08 17.25 -5.15
CA ARG A 24 -4.53 17.70 -6.43
C ARG A 24 -5.36 17.28 -7.63
N LEU A 25 -5.90 16.05 -7.62
CA LEU A 25 -6.78 15.59 -8.69
C LEU A 25 -8.10 16.39 -8.68
N ALA A 26 -8.65 16.69 -7.50
CA ALA A 26 -9.86 17.46 -7.34
C ALA A 26 -9.70 18.92 -7.80
N LEU A 27 -8.51 19.50 -7.63
CA LEU A 27 -8.19 20.83 -8.18
C LEU A 27 -8.17 20.87 -9.71
N VAL A 28 -7.77 19.76 -10.35
CA VAL A 28 -7.73 19.66 -11.82
C VAL A 28 -9.11 19.37 -12.38
N ASP A 29 -9.87 18.47 -11.75
CA ASP A 29 -11.16 18.00 -12.25
C ASP A 29 -12.08 17.61 -11.08
N PRO A 30 -12.89 18.52 -10.52
CA PRO A 30 -13.74 18.20 -9.36
C PRO A 30 -14.72 17.03 -9.57
N ASP A 31 -14.98 16.65 -10.82
CA ASP A 31 -15.94 15.62 -11.21
C ASP A 31 -15.26 14.29 -11.61
N TYR A 32 -13.98 14.07 -11.26
CA TYR A 32 -13.30 12.80 -11.53
C TYR A 32 -13.92 11.63 -10.77
N ALA A 33 -13.84 10.44 -11.36
CA ALA A 33 -14.25 9.20 -10.71
C ALA A 33 -13.04 8.50 -10.09
N LEU A 34 -13.13 8.11 -8.82
CA LEU A 34 -12.15 7.25 -8.16
C LEU A 34 -12.70 5.84 -8.04
N PHE A 35 -12.07 4.87 -8.69
CA PHE A 35 -12.51 3.47 -8.67
C PHE A 35 -11.79 2.64 -7.61
N ARG A 36 -10.49 2.89 -7.41
CA ARG A 36 -9.66 2.09 -6.52
C ARG A 36 -8.47 2.85 -6.00
N VAL A 37 -8.22 2.70 -4.70
CA VAL A 37 -6.94 2.98 -4.06
C VAL A 37 -6.51 1.73 -3.31
N SER A 38 -5.42 1.10 -3.72
CA SER A 38 -4.96 -0.15 -3.11
C SER A 38 -3.44 -0.28 -3.19
N ARG A 39 -2.91 -1.31 -2.54
CA ARG A 39 -1.52 -1.75 -2.68
C ARG A 39 -1.44 -2.97 -3.60
N ASP A 40 -0.44 -3.00 -4.47
CA ASP A 40 -0.11 -4.16 -5.29
C ASP A 40 1.41 -4.31 -5.42
N GLY A 41 1.96 -5.44 -4.97
CA GLY A 41 3.39 -5.75 -5.09
C GLY A 41 4.36 -4.72 -4.50
N GLY A 42 3.98 -4.02 -3.42
CA GLY A 42 4.77 -2.94 -2.81
C GLY A 42 4.65 -1.61 -3.56
N HIS A 43 3.61 -1.43 -4.37
CA HIS A 43 3.31 -0.19 -5.07
C HIS A 43 1.92 0.32 -4.72
N LEU A 44 1.79 1.65 -4.65
CA LEU A 44 0.48 2.31 -4.61
C LEU A 44 -0.19 2.15 -5.98
N VAL A 45 -1.46 1.79 -5.97
CA VAL A 45 -2.32 1.77 -7.14
C VAL A 45 -3.46 2.75 -6.92
N ASN A 46 -3.57 3.74 -7.80
CA ASN A 46 -4.65 4.71 -7.81
C ASN A 46 -5.29 4.70 -9.21
N ASP A 47 -6.56 4.30 -9.27
CA ASP A 47 -7.37 4.23 -10.48
C ASP A 47 -8.40 5.37 -10.47
N ALA A 48 -7.90 6.59 -10.67
CA ALA A 48 -8.72 7.78 -10.86
C ALA A 48 -8.85 8.10 -12.35
N GLN A 49 -10.08 8.41 -12.77
CA GLN A 49 -10.41 8.74 -14.14
C GLN A 49 -11.01 10.16 -14.23
N PRO A 50 -10.39 11.06 -15.00
CA PRO A 50 -10.93 12.40 -15.18
C PRO A 50 -12.22 12.36 -15.99
N SER A 51 -13.13 13.31 -15.71
CA SER A 51 -14.37 13.52 -16.44
C SER A 51 -14.10 13.92 -17.91
N SER A 52 -12.98 14.60 -18.15
CA SER A 52 -12.55 15.07 -19.47
C SER A 52 -11.25 14.43 -19.93
N ARG A 53 -11.20 14.05 -21.22
CA ARG A 53 -9.97 13.51 -21.85
C ARG A 53 -8.81 14.51 -21.82
N ARG A 54 -9.08 15.81 -21.73
CA ARG A 54 -8.05 16.86 -21.67
C ARG A 54 -7.17 16.77 -20.42
N HIS A 55 -7.68 16.20 -19.33
CA HIS A 55 -6.95 16.10 -18.06
C HIS A 55 -6.17 14.79 -17.90
N ARG A 56 -6.28 13.84 -18.84
CA ARG A 56 -5.66 12.50 -18.73
C ARG A 56 -4.17 12.55 -18.48
N GLU A 57 -3.44 13.39 -19.23
CA GLU A 57 -1.99 13.49 -19.10
C GLU A 57 -1.58 14.06 -17.74
N VAL A 58 -2.27 15.11 -17.28
CA VAL A 58 -2.04 15.70 -15.96
C VAL A 58 -2.34 14.68 -14.85
N PHE A 59 -3.44 13.94 -14.95
CA PHE A 59 -3.79 12.86 -14.01
C PHE A 59 -2.70 11.79 -13.97
N SER A 60 -2.24 11.30 -15.13
CA SER A 60 -1.18 10.29 -15.21
C SER A 60 0.12 10.77 -14.56
N VAL A 61 0.48 12.04 -14.72
CA VAL A 61 1.68 12.63 -14.09
C VAL A 61 1.53 12.73 -12.57
N LEU A 62 0.38 13.20 -12.08
CA LEU A 62 0.11 13.32 -10.64
C LEU A 62 0.11 11.96 -9.95
N ILE A 63 -0.60 10.99 -10.53
CA ILE A 63 -0.62 9.61 -10.03
C ILE A 63 0.78 9.02 -10.07
N GLY A 64 1.51 9.15 -11.18
CA GLY A 64 2.88 8.65 -11.30
C GLY A 64 3.83 9.21 -10.24
N ALA A 65 3.72 10.51 -9.93
CA ALA A 65 4.50 11.15 -8.87
C ALA A 65 4.16 10.59 -7.48
N ALA A 66 2.87 10.38 -7.19
CA ALA A 66 2.44 9.79 -5.92
C ALA A 66 2.92 8.33 -5.77
N VAL A 67 2.80 7.53 -6.83
CA VAL A 67 3.29 6.14 -6.85
C VAL A 67 4.81 6.09 -6.63
N PHE A 68 5.57 6.99 -7.26
CA PHE A 68 7.01 7.08 -7.06
C PHE A 68 7.38 7.44 -5.61
N ARG A 69 6.65 8.36 -4.98
CA ARG A 69 6.85 8.72 -3.56
C ARG A 69 6.51 7.55 -2.64
N ALA A 70 5.38 6.89 -2.87
CA ALA A 70 4.96 5.72 -2.11
C ALA A 70 6.04 4.61 -2.15
N GLY A 71 6.68 4.41 -3.31
CA GLY A 71 7.79 3.46 -3.48
C GLY A 71 9.05 3.75 -2.65
N GLN A 72 9.14 4.91 -2.00
CA GLN A 72 10.24 5.33 -1.12
C GLN A 72 9.76 5.64 0.29
N THR A 73 8.49 5.36 0.59
CA THR A 73 7.82 5.70 1.84
C THR A 73 7.41 4.41 2.52
N CYS A 74 7.78 4.25 3.79
CA CYS A 74 7.36 3.12 4.60
C CYS A 74 5.84 3.06 4.65
N GLU A 75 5.26 1.93 4.22
CA GLU A 75 3.81 1.76 4.18
C GLU A 75 3.17 1.71 5.57
N VAL A 76 3.96 1.54 6.64
CA VAL A 76 3.45 1.51 8.02
C VAL A 76 3.47 2.89 8.68
N CYS A 77 4.60 3.60 8.66
CA CYS A 77 4.76 4.86 9.41
C CYS A 77 4.94 6.12 8.57
N GLY A 78 5.16 6.01 7.26
CA GLY A 78 5.35 7.18 6.39
C GLY A 78 6.78 7.75 6.36
N ASP A 79 7.73 7.18 7.10
CA ASP A 79 9.14 7.55 6.99
C ASP A 79 9.77 7.04 5.68
N THR A 80 11.04 7.37 5.42
CA THR A 80 11.76 6.79 4.28
C THR A 80 11.85 5.26 4.40
N GLY A 81 11.40 4.57 3.35
CA GLY A 81 11.40 3.12 3.26
C GLY A 81 12.08 2.62 1.99
N VAL A 82 12.43 1.35 1.99
CA VAL A 82 12.98 0.64 0.83
C VAL A 82 12.11 -0.56 0.53
N ARG A 83 11.96 -0.90 -0.75
CA ARG A 83 11.24 -2.10 -1.17
C ARG A 83 11.97 -3.36 -0.71
N ARG A 84 11.24 -4.26 -0.05
CA ARG A 84 11.69 -5.52 0.53
C ARG A 84 10.69 -6.64 0.23
N GLU A 85 11.14 -7.88 0.38
CA GLU A 85 10.27 -9.05 0.41
C GLU A 85 10.22 -9.58 1.85
N VAL A 86 9.03 -9.60 2.45
CA VAL A 86 8.78 -10.15 3.77
C VAL A 86 7.69 -11.21 3.66
N GLY A 87 7.97 -12.42 4.11
CA GLY A 87 7.00 -13.53 4.04
C GLY A 87 6.48 -13.83 2.63
N GLY A 88 7.25 -13.51 1.58
CA GLY A 88 6.86 -13.69 0.17
C GLY A 88 5.99 -12.55 -0.40
N LEU A 89 5.76 -11.47 0.35
CA LEU A 89 5.07 -10.28 -0.10
C LEU A 89 6.07 -9.14 -0.29
N ALA A 90 5.93 -8.39 -1.39
CA ALA A 90 6.71 -7.17 -1.59
C ALA A 90 6.07 -6.02 -0.80
N GLU A 91 6.88 -5.34 0.03
CA GLU A 91 6.48 -4.24 0.91
C GLU A 91 7.52 -3.12 0.86
N VAL A 92 7.14 -1.88 1.19
CA VAL A 92 8.10 -0.77 1.35
C VAL A 92 8.20 -0.44 2.83
N LEU A 93 9.33 -0.75 3.47
CA LEU A 93 9.48 -0.64 4.92
C LEU A 93 10.72 0.18 5.30
N CYS A 94 10.64 0.88 6.44
CA CYS A 94 11.81 1.44 7.09
C CYS A 94 12.51 0.35 7.94
N PRO A 95 13.77 0.54 8.36
CA PRO A 95 14.52 -0.49 9.08
C PRO A 95 13.84 -1.01 10.36
N ILE A 96 13.05 -0.18 11.04
CA ILE A 96 12.32 -0.56 12.27
C ILE A 96 11.17 -1.50 11.95
N HIS A 97 10.36 -1.17 10.94
CA HIS A 97 9.23 -2.00 10.54
C HIS A 97 9.68 -3.24 9.79
N GLU A 98 10.80 -3.18 9.05
CA GLU A 98 11.47 -4.34 8.48
C GLU A 98 11.82 -5.36 9.58
N TRP A 99 12.54 -4.94 10.62
CA TRP A 99 12.90 -5.82 11.74
C TRP A 99 11.69 -6.41 12.46
N THR A 100 10.63 -5.61 12.61
CA THR A 100 9.39 -6.05 13.26
C THR A 100 8.65 -7.09 12.42
N ALA A 101 8.58 -6.89 11.10
CA ALA A 101 7.92 -7.81 10.18
C ALA A 101 8.71 -9.13 10.04
N ASP A 102 10.04 -9.07 10.00
CA ASP A 102 10.91 -10.25 10.02
C ASP A 102 10.74 -11.07 11.32
N ALA A 103 10.68 -10.40 12.47
CA ALA A 103 10.47 -11.04 13.76
C ALA A 103 9.09 -11.75 13.84
N ALA A 104 8.06 -11.13 13.27
CA ALA A 104 6.73 -11.73 13.15
C ALA A 104 6.74 -12.96 12.24
N ALA A 105 7.29 -12.85 11.02
CA ALA A 105 7.37 -13.94 10.05
C ALA A 105 8.17 -15.15 10.59
N ALA A 106 9.25 -14.92 11.33
CA ALA A 106 10.02 -15.98 11.96
C ALA A 106 9.24 -16.71 13.08
N SER A 107 8.37 -15.99 13.79
CA SER A 107 7.51 -16.54 14.85
C SER A 107 6.36 -17.37 14.28
N ASP A 108 5.80 -16.96 13.15
CA ASP A 108 4.77 -17.70 12.40
C ASP A 108 5.31 -19.00 11.83
N THR A 109 6.52 -18.96 11.24
CA THR A 109 7.19 -20.17 10.74
C THR A 109 7.41 -21.18 11.86
N ARG A 110 7.90 -20.73 13.02
CA ARG A 110 8.15 -21.59 14.20
C ARG A 110 6.87 -22.19 14.78
N SER A 111 5.76 -21.46 14.74
CA SER A 111 4.45 -21.93 15.22
C SER A 111 3.85 -22.98 14.28
N GLN A 112 4.04 -22.82 12.97
CA GLN A 112 3.63 -23.80 11.96
C GLN A 112 4.43 -25.11 12.08
N THR A 113 5.76 -25.04 12.21
CA THR A 113 6.60 -26.26 12.38
C THR A 113 6.28 -27.03 13.66
N ARG A 114 5.92 -26.33 14.75
CA ARG A 114 5.54 -26.95 16.03
C ARG A 114 4.17 -27.63 15.96
N ALA A 115 3.23 -27.11 15.16
CA ALA A 115 1.92 -27.73 14.96
C ALA A 115 2.03 -29.05 14.16
N GLU A 116 2.95 -29.11 13.19
CA GLU A 116 3.16 -30.30 12.35
C GLU A 116 3.81 -31.48 13.07
N HIS A 117 4.45 -31.26 14.23
CA HIS A 117 5.08 -32.31 15.03
C HIS A 117 4.13 -32.96 16.05
N HIS A 118 2.86 -32.56 16.13
CA HIS A 118 1.88 -33.23 16.99
C HIS A 118 1.05 -34.26 16.21
N VAL A 119 1.67 -35.42 15.92
CA VAL A 119 0.94 -36.64 15.54
C VAL A 119 0.72 -37.45 16.83
N PRO A 120 -0.50 -37.58 17.38
CA PRO A 120 -0.74 -38.55 18.43
C PRO A 120 -0.74 -39.94 17.78
N SER A 121 0.31 -40.71 18.05
CA SER A 121 0.32 -42.15 17.82
C SER A 121 -0.66 -42.77 18.82
N LEU A 122 -1.85 -43.14 18.33
CA LEU A 122 -2.78 -43.99 19.06
C LEU A 122 -2.55 -45.43 18.62
N ALA A 123 -2.04 -46.22 19.56
CA ALA A 123 -1.96 -47.67 19.55
C ALA A 123 -3.30 -48.29 19.96
#